data_AF-A0A962KDW1-F1
#
_entry.id   AF-A0A962KDW1-F1
#
_cell.length_a   1.000
_cell.length_b   1.000
_cell.length_c   1.000
_cell.angle_alpha   90.00
_cell.angle_beta   90.00
_cell.angle_gamma   90.00
#
_symmetry.space_group_name_H-M   'P 1'
#
loop_
_entity.id
_entity.type
_entity.pdbx_description
1 polymer ?
#
loop_
_entity_poly.entity_id
_entity_poly.type
_entity_poly.pdbx_seq_one_letter_code
_entity_poly.pdbx_strand_id
1 'polypeptide(L)'
;GGSVSTTNVVFENNIAQKDGGAIYLIGKSSTLSASESVWKNNNVIQGTGAALAMSCLDDLKPTSRTIDIFQSSIVLNGNTSAKSIIEACGVVTLNLKASTIGENTANSAGAVINFNNDTSVFSAFNLESSTIVQNKLASVINFNNIKNISTNFTVLAFNEGSACVGADNTKITYLGQRNLFQNCSYLNLSNADNSASSNVFLPSPLPVQFSDEFNPLGNYGGYTPTYLPKTTSTYVFNKGGGCIERIDQRGSSYPDEIICDLGAVERRVAVAIVDRDTAITNIKTNDRGIEINALDNDIPSETDLTDEQPDARGKIAKDANGKYLIELTTNSNGQCTIVHRTADDLLPLIRFDNGGILLSDTQNASCKYTFTDSNGNKATEGELLFKVENKIPVAGNDTFYLAAESPSLVMNVLANDNDDGDGQYGGLCKENSVKCNGGYYIRIASSPTLGTIEGDRRECPDFNETNKYMCYRGDLTYRPRNTFSPFNDSFTYVVYDTDLATSAAASVTIINGAGQKAKDSSSSGSLGIFSVITLSALLLLRRRKNHFV
;
A
#
# COMPACT_ATOMS: atom_id res chain seq x y z
N GLY A 1 -35.29 -5.77 18.13
CA GLY A 1 -33.91 -5.33 17.89
C GLY A 1 -33.65 -5.24 16.42
N GLY A 2 -32.63 -4.46 16.06
CA GLY A 2 -32.07 -4.39 14.71
C GLY A 2 -30.67 -4.99 14.66
N SER A 3 -30.05 -4.92 13.49
CA SER A 3 -28.67 -5.38 13.29
C SER A 3 -27.67 -4.41 13.92
N VAL A 4 -26.67 -4.96 14.61
CA VAL A 4 -25.51 -4.23 15.14
C VAL A 4 -24.27 -4.68 14.39
N SER A 5 -23.50 -3.73 13.87
CA SER A 5 -22.21 -3.99 13.25
C SER A 5 -21.13 -3.13 13.90
N THR A 6 -20.01 -3.74 14.27
CA THR A 6 -18.87 -3.08 14.91
C THR A 6 -17.59 -3.45 14.18
N THR A 7 -16.78 -2.45 13.83
CA THR A 7 -15.46 -2.65 13.21
C THR A 7 -14.48 -1.72 13.91
N ASN A 8 -13.35 -2.25 14.38
CA ASN A 8 -12.36 -1.47 15.14
C ASN A 8 -12.95 -0.79 16.40
N VAL A 9 -13.78 -1.54 17.14
CA VAL A 9 -14.44 -1.05 18.36
C VAL A 9 -13.89 -1.76 19.59
N VAL A 10 -13.69 -0.99 20.67
CA VAL A 10 -13.31 -1.50 21.98
C VAL A 10 -14.50 -1.43 22.94
N PHE A 11 -14.91 -2.57 23.47
CA PHE A 11 -15.84 -2.71 24.58
C PHE A 11 -15.04 -3.03 25.84
N GLU A 12 -14.78 -2.02 26.68
CA GLU A 12 -13.95 -2.18 27.87
C GLU A 12 -14.70 -1.80 29.15
N ASN A 13 -14.51 -2.61 30.20
CA ASN A 13 -15.01 -2.32 31.55
C ASN A 13 -16.53 -2.12 31.64
N ASN A 14 -17.32 -2.68 30.70
CA ASN A 14 -18.77 -2.61 30.78
C ASN A 14 -19.26 -3.56 31.88
N ILE A 15 -20.25 -3.13 32.66
CA ILE A 15 -20.81 -3.93 33.75
C ILE A 15 -22.33 -3.92 33.66
N ALA A 16 -22.93 -5.09 33.44
CA ALA A 16 -24.36 -5.28 33.53
C ALA A 16 -24.78 -5.89 34.87
N GLN A 17 -25.97 -5.56 35.37
CA GLN A 17 -26.49 -6.19 36.58
C GLN A 17 -26.78 -7.67 36.35
N LYS A 18 -27.33 -8.00 35.18
CA LYS A 18 -27.85 -9.33 34.87
C LYS A 18 -27.12 -10.01 33.72
N ASP A 19 -27.40 -9.58 32.50
CA ASP A 19 -26.97 -10.29 31.30
C ASP A 19 -26.39 -9.31 30.27
N GLY A 20 -25.41 -9.76 29.49
CA GLY A 20 -24.86 -9.00 28.36
C GLY A 20 -24.01 -7.82 28.82
N GLY A 21 -22.90 -8.10 29.50
CA GLY A 21 -22.04 -7.08 30.10
C GLY A 21 -21.63 -5.99 29.12
N ALA A 22 -21.23 -6.34 27.89
CA ALA A 22 -21.02 -5.37 26.81
C ALA A 22 -22.24 -5.23 25.89
N ILE A 23 -22.79 -6.35 25.41
CA ILE A 23 -23.92 -6.35 24.46
C ILE A 23 -25.00 -7.32 24.91
N TYR A 24 -26.24 -6.85 24.90
CA TYR A 24 -27.45 -7.67 25.05
C TYR A 24 -28.33 -7.57 23.81
N LEU A 25 -28.55 -8.69 23.10
CA LEU A 25 -29.39 -8.74 21.90
C LEU A 25 -30.84 -9.11 22.26
N ILE A 26 -31.80 -8.27 21.83
CA ILE A 26 -33.23 -8.48 22.06
C ILE A 26 -34.09 -8.20 20.82
N GLY A 27 -35.13 -9.01 20.61
CA GLY A 27 -36.10 -8.89 19.53
C GLY A 27 -35.71 -9.63 18.25
N LYS A 28 -36.74 -9.96 17.45
CA LYS A 28 -36.69 -10.92 16.32
C LYS A 28 -35.68 -10.65 15.21
N SER A 29 -35.28 -9.40 15.00
CA SER A 29 -34.35 -9.00 13.92
C SER A 29 -32.99 -8.57 14.47
N SER A 30 -32.65 -8.94 15.71
CA SER A 30 -31.35 -8.64 16.29
C SER A 30 -30.28 -9.60 15.76
N THR A 31 -29.22 -9.03 15.21
CA THR A 31 -28.02 -9.73 14.72
C THR A 31 -26.79 -8.95 15.17
N LEU A 32 -25.65 -9.62 15.21
CA LEU A 32 -24.37 -8.99 15.55
C LEU A 32 -23.32 -9.40 14.52
N SER A 33 -22.60 -8.41 13.99
CA SER A 33 -21.37 -8.62 13.22
C SER A 33 -20.26 -7.75 13.82
N ALA A 34 -19.27 -8.39 14.43
CA ALA A 34 -18.12 -7.72 15.02
C ALA A 34 -16.86 -8.13 14.25
N SER A 35 -16.11 -7.15 13.74
CA SER A 35 -14.79 -7.35 13.14
C SER A 35 -13.75 -6.50 13.86
N GLU A 36 -12.52 -7.01 13.97
CA GLU A 36 -11.38 -6.24 14.49
C GLU A 36 -11.69 -5.54 15.83
N SER A 37 -12.49 -6.19 16.68
CA SER A 37 -13.03 -5.58 17.90
C SER A 37 -12.44 -6.22 19.15
N VAL A 38 -12.29 -5.41 20.21
CA VAL A 38 -11.72 -5.86 21.49
C VAL A 38 -12.80 -5.81 22.57
N TRP A 39 -13.15 -6.95 23.14
CA TRP A 39 -14.06 -7.07 24.27
C TRP A 39 -13.24 -7.46 25.49
N LYS A 40 -12.95 -6.48 26.35
CA LYS A 40 -12.02 -6.64 27.46
C LYS A 40 -12.61 -6.23 28.80
N ASN A 41 -12.39 -7.06 29.81
CA ASN A 41 -12.75 -6.74 31.20
C ASN A 41 -14.24 -6.38 31.40
N ASN A 42 -15.11 -6.89 30.53
CA ASN A 42 -16.56 -6.73 30.67
C ASN A 42 -17.10 -7.74 31.67
N ASN A 43 -18.15 -7.36 32.39
CA ASN A 43 -18.62 -8.13 33.51
C ASN A 43 -20.15 -8.13 33.69
N VAL A 44 -20.60 -9.12 34.46
CA VAL A 44 -21.95 -9.15 35.04
C VAL A 44 -21.84 -9.29 36.55
N ILE A 45 -22.76 -8.64 37.28
CA ILE A 45 -22.83 -8.80 38.73
C ILE A 45 -23.42 -10.18 39.05
N GLN A 46 -24.52 -10.56 38.40
CA GLN A 46 -25.15 -11.87 38.52
C GLN A 46 -25.87 -12.25 37.22
N GLY A 47 -25.44 -13.30 36.53
CA GLY A 47 -26.16 -13.78 35.34
C GLY A 47 -25.21 -14.31 34.28
N THR A 48 -25.56 -14.11 33.02
CA THR A 48 -24.89 -14.75 31.87
C THR A 48 -24.32 -13.73 30.88
N GLY A 49 -23.34 -14.16 30.10
CA GLY A 49 -22.79 -13.37 29.01
C GLY A 49 -22.10 -12.08 29.46
N ALA A 50 -21.00 -12.19 30.20
CA ALA A 50 -20.18 -11.05 30.60
C ALA A 50 -19.71 -10.19 29.43
N ALA A 51 -19.57 -10.76 28.23
CA ALA A 51 -19.38 -10.00 27.00
C ALA A 51 -20.69 -9.89 26.21
N LEU A 52 -21.30 -11.03 25.87
CA LEU A 52 -22.46 -11.10 24.99
C LEU A 52 -23.55 -12.00 25.57
N ALA A 53 -24.78 -11.51 25.63
CA ALA A 53 -25.97 -12.31 25.91
C ALA A 53 -27.12 -11.94 24.98
N MET A 54 -28.19 -12.75 25.00
CA MET A 54 -29.36 -12.54 24.17
C MET A 54 -30.65 -13.07 24.80
N SER A 55 -31.80 -12.58 24.32
CA SER A 55 -33.11 -13.18 24.66
C SER A 55 -33.34 -14.47 23.90
N CYS A 56 -33.74 -15.55 24.58
CA CYS A 56 -33.98 -16.84 23.92
C CYS A 56 -35.31 -16.87 23.16
N LEU A 57 -36.30 -16.15 23.70
CA LEU A 57 -37.64 -16.02 23.15
C LEU A 57 -37.98 -14.54 22.94
N ASP A 58 -38.54 -14.21 21.77
CA ASP A 58 -39.21 -12.95 21.52
C ASP A 58 -40.62 -13.23 20.98
N ASP A 59 -41.64 -12.60 21.57
CA ASP A 59 -43.07 -12.89 21.32
C ASP A 59 -43.42 -14.38 21.48
N LEU A 60 -42.91 -15.01 22.55
CA LEU A 60 -43.13 -16.42 22.91
C LEU A 60 -42.62 -17.44 21.87
N LYS A 61 -41.74 -17.02 20.96
CA LYS A 61 -41.12 -17.91 19.95
C LYS A 61 -39.60 -17.88 20.07
N PRO A 62 -38.92 -19.01 19.84
CA PRO A 62 -37.46 -19.05 19.70
C PRO A 62 -37.00 -18.05 18.66
N THR A 63 -36.08 -17.17 19.05
CA THR A 63 -35.54 -16.16 18.14
C THR A 63 -34.40 -16.75 17.31
N SER A 64 -34.45 -16.52 16.00
CA SER A 64 -33.38 -16.92 15.07
C SER A 64 -32.34 -15.81 14.96
N ARG A 65 -31.05 -16.11 15.15
CA ARG A 65 -29.96 -15.12 15.07
C ARG A 65 -28.71 -15.68 14.41
N THR A 66 -28.03 -14.82 13.66
CA THR A 66 -26.64 -15.02 13.28
C THR A 66 -25.78 -14.03 14.04
N ILE A 67 -24.69 -14.53 14.61
CA ILE A 67 -23.69 -13.77 15.34
C ILE A 67 -22.36 -14.08 14.70
N ASP A 68 -21.74 -13.04 14.18
CA ASP A 68 -20.50 -13.11 13.45
C ASP A 68 -19.43 -12.33 14.20
N ILE A 69 -18.32 -12.98 14.55
CA ILE A 69 -17.18 -12.36 15.23
C ILE A 69 -15.91 -12.78 14.48
N PHE A 70 -15.24 -11.79 13.90
CA PHE A 70 -14.07 -11.96 13.05
C PHE A 70 -12.89 -11.14 13.57
N GLN A 71 -11.66 -11.68 13.51
CA GLN A 71 -10.46 -10.88 13.78
C GLN A 71 -10.47 -10.15 15.13
N SER A 72 -11.16 -10.72 16.11
CA SER A 72 -11.54 -10.03 17.36
C SER A 72 -10.97 -10.73 18.59
N SER A 73 -10.93 -10.00 19.70
CA SER A 73 -10.41 -10.50 20.98
C SER A 73 -11.45 -10.38 22.08
N ILE A 74 -11.76 -11.50 22.73
CA ILE A 74 -12.66 -11.57 23.88
C ILE A 74 -11.83 -12.04 25.06
N VAL A 75 -11.29 -11.08 25.81
CA VAL A 75 -10.24 -11.34 26.79
C VAL A 75 -10.55 -10.75 28.16
N LEU A 76 -10.11 -11.41 29.23
CA LEU A 76 -10.22 -10.89 30.60
C LEU A 76 -11.67 -10.59 31.05
N ASN A 77 -12.69 -11.14 30.39
CA ASN A 77 -14.08 -10.89 30.75
C ASN A 77 -14.55 -11.81 31.87
N GLY A 78 -15.60 -11.37 32.56
CA GLY A 78 -16.27 -12.12 33.60
C GLY A 78 -15.58 -12.09 34.95
N ASN A 79 -16.07 -12.91 35.86
CA ASN A 79 -15.59 -13.10 37.22
C ASN A 79 -16.17 -14.43 37.76
N THR A 80 -15.95 -14.72 39.05
CA THR A 80 -16.46 -15.92 39.71
C THR A 80 -17.99 -15.99 39.85
N SER A 81 -18.70 -14.89 39.63
CA SER A 81 -20.17 -14.78 39.67
C SER A 81 -20.83 -14.86 38.28
N ALA A 82 -20.09 -14.53 37.21
CA ALA A 82 -20.54 -14.64 35.84
C ALA A 82 -20.70 -16.11 35.44
N LYS A 83 -21.87 -16.52 34.94
CA LYS A 83 -22.10 -17.90 34.47
C LYS A 83 -21.52 -18.18 33.09
N SER A 84 -21.33 -17.14 32.29
CA SER A 84 -20.77 -17.27 30.95
C SER A 84 -20.20 -15.96 30.45
N ILE A 85 -19.38 -16.04 29.40
CA ILE A 85 -18.82 -14.87 28.71
C ILE A 85 -19.64 -14.56 27.47
N ILE A 86 -19.95 -15.61 26.70
CA ILE A 86 -20.91 -15.59 25.60
C ILE A 86 -22.05 -16.53 25.97
N GLU A 87 -23.26 -15.99 26.11
CA GLU A 87 -24.47 -16.75 26.36
C GLU A 87 -25.30 -16.80 25.08
N ALA A 88 -25.48 -18.00 24.52
CA ALA A 88 -26.23 -18.25 23.31
C ALA A 88 -27.49 -19.08 23.59
N CYS A 89 -28.62 -18.70 22.98
CA CYS A 89 -29.88 -19.42 23.09
C CYS A 89 -30.87 -19.06 21.98
N GLY A 90 -31.98 -19.81 21.88
CA GLY A 90 -32.90 -19.73 20.74
C GLY A 90 -32.41 -20.57 19.56
N VAL A 91 -32.59 -20.10 18.32
CA VAL A 91 -32.02 -20.73 17.12
C VAL A 91 -30.84 -19.87 16.68
N VAL A 92 -29.62 -20.26 17.02
CA VAL A 92 -28.44 -19.38 16.87
C VAL A 92 -27.38 -20.01 15.97
N THR A 93 -26.85 -19.22 15.06
CA THR A 93 -25.61 -19.51 14.35
C THR A 93 -24.53 -18.60 14.89
N LEU A 94 -23.57 -19.15 15.64
CA LEU A 94 -22.43 -18.41 16.15
C LEU A 94 -21.19 -18.74 15.32
N ASN A 95 -20.66 -17.74 14.62
CA ASN A 95 -19.46 -17.82 13.81
C ASN A 95 -18.33 -17.05 14.51
N LEU A 96 -17.26 -17.76 14.84
CA LEU A 96 -16.03 -17.22 15.39
C LEU A 96 -14.89 -17.54 14.42
N LYS A 97 -14.25 -16.53 13.85
CA LYS A 97 -13.17 -16.74 12.89
C LYS A 97 -11.99 -15.81 13.14
N ALA A 98 -10.76 -16.32 12.98
CA ALA A 98 -9.54 -15.53 13.16
C ALA A 98 -9.54 -14.79 14.51
N SER A 99 -10.02 -15.40 15.60
CA SER A 99 -10.31 -14.67 16.84
C SER A 99 -9.68 -15.30 18.08
N THR A 100 -9.38 -14.47 19.07
CA THR A 100 -8.77 -14.88 20.35
C THR A 100 -9.80 -14.80 21.48
N ILE A 101 -9.93 -15.88 22.26
CA ILE A 101 -10.74 -15.92 23.48
C ILE A 101 -9.87 -16.45 24.63
N GLY A 102 -9.41 -15.57 25.50
CA GLY A 102 -8.51 -16.00 26.57
C GLY A 102 -8.56 -15.19 27.84
N GLU A 103 -8.04 -15.80 28.91
CA GLU A 103 -8.01 -15.20 30.25
C GLU A 103 -9.38 -14.79 30.80
N ASN A 104 -10.47 -15.32 30.25
CA ASN A 104 -11.80 -15.06 30.78
C ASN A 104 -12.10 -15.95 31.98
N THR A 105 -12.95 -15.47 32.88
CA THR A 105 -13.40 -16.21 34.06
C THR A 105 -14.91 -16.33 34.07
N ALA A 106 -15.40 -17.56 34.02
CA ALA A 106 -16.81 -17.88 34.27
C ALA A 106 -16.88 -18.87 35.45
N ASN A 107 -18.04 -18.95 36.11
CA ASN A 107 -18.21 -19.82 37.25
C ASN A 107 -18.18 -21.31 36.85
N SER A 108 -17.82 -22.18 37.78
CA SER A 108 -17.68 -23.63 37.52
C SER A 108 -18.98 -24.34 37.11
N ALA A 109 -20.14 -23.72 37.33
CA ALA A 109 -21.44 -24.24 36.94
C ALA A 109 -21.88 -23.84 35.53
N GLY A 110 -21.09 -23.02 34.83
CA GLY A 110 -21.40 -22.52 33.49
C GLY A 110 -20.29 -22.80 32.48
N ALA A 111 -20.16 -21.93 31.49
CA ALA A 111 -19.17 -22.07 30.44
C ALA A 111 -18.73 -20.74 29.84
N VAL A 112 -17.51 -20.64 29.31
CA VAL A 112 -17.04 -19.42 28.62
C VAL A 112 -17.95 -19.10 27.43
N ILE A 113 -18.17 -20.09 26.56
CA ILE A 113 -19.17 -20.08 25.49
C ILE A 113 -20.25 -21.09 25.87
N ASN A 114 -21.42 -20.59 26.22
CA ASN A 114 -22.52 -21.41 26.72
C ASN A 114 -23.70 -21.39 25.77
N PHE A 115 -23.95 -22.52 25.10
CA PHE A 115 -25.23 -22.81 24.46
C PHE A 115 -26.16 -23.38 25.53
N ASN A 116 -27.08 -22.58 26.04
CA ASN A 116 -27.87 -22.98 27.20
C ASN A 116 -29.02 -23.95 26.84
N ASN A 117 -29.80 -24.34 27.86
CA ASN A 117 -30.88 -25.34 27.70
C ASN A 117 -31.98 -24.90 26.72
N ASP A 118 -32.13 -23.59 26.50
CA ASP A 118 -33.11 -23.01 25.58
C ASP A 118 -32.55 -22.86 24.15
N THR A 119 -31.37 -23.43 23.89
CA THR A 119 -30.78 -23.50 22.55
C THR A 119 -31.40 -24.65 21.75
N SER A 120 -31.88 -24.32 20.56
CA SER A 120 -32.46 -25.26 19.60
C SER A 120 -31.39 -26.16 18.99
N VAL A 121 -31.77 -27.41 18.69
CA VAL A 121 -30.96 -28.38 17.95
C VAL A 121 -30.60 -27.93 16.53
N PHE A 122 -31.34 -26.94 15.98
CA PHE A 122 -31.06 -26.33 14.68
C PHE A 122 -29.96 -25.26 14.72
N SER A 123 -29.47 -24.94 15.92
CA SER A 123 -28.36 -24.01 16.10
C SER A 123 -27.06 -24.60 15.56
N ALA A 124 -26.13 -23.71 15.21
CA ALA A 124 -24.82 -24.05 14.69
C ALA A 124 -23.71 -23.26 15.39
N PHE A 125 -22.57 -23.91 15.55
CA PHE A 125 -21.35 -23.28 16.01
C PHE A 125 -20.22 -23.53 15.01
N ASN A 126 -19.66 -22.45 14.48
CA ASN A 126 -18.55 -22.50 13.54
C ASN A 126 -17.36 -21.76 14.14
N LEU A 127 -16.25 -22.47 14.30
CA LEU A 127 -15.02 -21.97 14.86
C LEU A 127 -13.88 -22.22 13.85
N GLU A 128 -13.24 -21.16 13.38
CA GLU A 128 -12.23 -21.26 12.34
C GLU A 128 -11.01 -20.42 12.72
N SER A 129 -9.81 -20.98 12.59
CA SER A 129 -8.55 -20.28 12.83
C SER A 129 -8.61 -19.44 14.11
N SER A 130 -8.91 -20.03 15.25
CA SER A 130 -9.15 -19.29 16.49
C SER A 130 -8.37 -19.86 17.65
N THR A 131 -7.99 -19.00 18.60
CA THR A 131 -7.17 -19.38 19.77
C THR A 131 -7.98 -19.19 21.05
N ILE A 132 -8.32 -20.29 21.72
CA ILE A 132 -9.11 -20.31 22.95
C ILE A 132 -8.31 -20.96 24.08
N VAL A 133 -7.68 -20.13 24.92
CA VAL A 133 -6.65 -20.56 25.89
C VAL A 133 -6.76 -19.76 27.20
N GLN A 134 -6.19 -20.27 28.29
CA GLN A 134 -6.07 -19.56 29.58
C GLN A 134 -7.40 -19.13 30.22
N ASN A 135 -8.54 -19.72 29.82
CA ASN A 135 -9.81 -19.47 30.47
C ASN A 135 -9.92 -20.28 31.78
N LYS A 136 -10.57 -19.68 32.79
CA LYS A 136 -10.51 -20.11 34.18
C LYS A 136 -11.83 -20.67 34.70
N LEU A 137 -11.72 -21.62 35.64
CA LEU A 137 -12.78 -22.25 36.43
C LEU A 137 -13.86 -23.05 35.67
N ALA A 138 -14.55 -22.43 34.69
CA ALA A 138 -15.64 -23.05 33.95
C ALA A 138 -15.16 -24.01 32.86
N SER A 139 -16.09 -24.84 32.36
CA SER A 139 -15.89 -25.44 31.04
C SER A 139 -15.76 -24.34 29.97
N VAL A 140 -14.99 -24.58 28.92
CA VAL A 140 -14.78 -23.53 27.90
C VAL A 140 -15.98 -23.46 26.97
N ILE A 141 -16.39 -24.59 26.40
CA ILE A 141 -17.56 -24.66 25.53
C ILE A 141 -18.58 -25.65 26.08
N ASN A 142 -19.80 -25.19 26.31
CA ASN A 142 -20.94 -26.06 26.59
C ASN A 142 -21.87 -26.09 25.37
N PHE A 143 -21.89 -27.22 24.67
CA PHE A 143 -22.71 -27.44 23.47
C PHE A 143 -24.16 -27.79 23.79
N ASN A 144 -24.40 -28.37 24.96
CA ASN A 144 -25.72 -28.76 25.41
C ASN A 144 -26.52 -29.56 24.35
N ASN A 145 -27.51 -28.93 23.69
CA ASN A 145 -28.38 -29.55 22.71
C ASN A 145 -28.04 -29.22 21.25
N ILE A 146 -27.01 -28.40 20.96
CA ILE A 146 -26.68 -28.08 19.57
C ILE A 146 -26.15 -29.31 18.85
N LYS A 147 -26.46 -29.42 17.54
CA LYS A 147 -26.06 -30.58 16.74
C LYS A 147 -25.08 -30.27 15.64
N ASN A 148 -25.03 -29.04 15.14
CA ASN A 148 -24.15 -28.68 14.02
C ASN A 148 -22.93 -27.95 14.57
N ILE A 149 -21.77 -28.61 14.53
CA ILE A 149 -20.53 -28.09 15.08
C ILE A 149 -19.46 -28.18 14.00
N SER A 150 -18.80 -27.06 13.72
CA SER A 150 -17.60 -27.05 12.89
C SER A 150 -16.43 -26.38 13.59
N THR A 151 -15.27 -27.05 13.60
CA THR A 151 -14.02 -26.49 14.14
C THR A 151 -12.89 -26.73 13.15
N ASN A 152 -12.22 -25.68 12.66
CA ASN A 152 -11.11 -25.82 11.73
C ASN A 152 -9.94 -24.97 12.19
N PHE A 153 -8.72 -25.52 12.14
CA PHE A 153 -7.48 -24.77 12.39
C PHE A 153 -7.46 -24.04 13.74
N THR A 154 -8.13 -24.59 14.75
CA THR A 154 -8.34 -23.91 16.03
C THR A 154 -7.53 -24.55 17.15
N VAL A 155 -7.06 -23.72 18.09
CA VAL A 155 -6.54 -24.15 19.38
C VAL A 155 -7.61 -23.98 20.45
N LEU A 156 -7.99 -25.07 21.11
CA LEU A 156 -8.84 -25.09 22.29
C LEU A 156 -8.16 -25.98 23.35
N ALA A 157 -7.19 -25.38 24.03
CA ALA A 157 -6.30 -26.04 24.96
C ALA A 157 -5.80 -25.06 26.03
N PHE A 158 -5.10 -25.56 27.04
CA PHE A 158 -4.51 -24.77 28.11
C PHE A 158 -5.53 -23.93 28.90
N ASN A 159 -6.72 -24.49 29.11
CA ASN A 159 -7.76 -23.93 29.95
C ASN A 159 -7.86 -24.73 31.25
N GLU A 160 -8.27 -24.11 32.36
CA GLU A 160 -8.35 -24.79 33.66
C GLU A 160 -9.47 -25.84 33.71
N GLY A 161 -10.64 -25.52 33.15
CA GLY A 161 -11.77 -26.44 33.08
C GLY A 161 -11.76 -27.34 31.84
N SER A 162 -12.78 -28.21 31.72
CA SER A 162 -12.97 -29.02 30.51
C SER A 162 -13.15 -28.11 29.29
N ALA A 163 -12.38 -28.37 28.22
CA ALA A 163 -12.47 -27.55 27.01
C ALA A 163 -13.83 -27.63 26.34
N CYS A 164 -14.48 -28.80 26.36
CA CYS A 164 -15.81 -28.91 25.81
C CYS A 164 -16.65 -29.97 26.51
N VAL A 165 -17.93 -29.66 26.65
CA VAL A 165 -18.95 -30.53 27.25
C VAL A 165 -20.25 -30.45 26.46
N GLY A 166 -21.11 -31.46 26.58
CA GLY A 166 -22.44 -31.49 25.97
C GLY A 166 -23.22 -32.72 26.45
N ALA A 167 -24.51 -32.79 26.10
CA ALA A 167 -25.41 -33.80 26.66
C ALA A 167 -25.24 -35.19 26.01
N ASP A 168 -25.28 -35.26 24.67
CA ASP A 168 -25.17 -36.48 23.87
C ASP A 168 -24.39 -36.18 22.59
N ASN A 169 -23.24 -36.83 22.38
CA ASN A 169 -22.42 -36.66 21.18
C ASN A 169 -22.68 -37.72 20.09
N THR A 170 -23.65 -38.62 20.28
CA THR A 170 -23.99 -39.67 19.30
C THR A 170 -24.81 -39.14 18.11
N LYS A 171 -25.40 -37.95 18.24
CA LYS A 171 -26.33 -37.36 17.26
C LYS A 171 -25.89 -35.97 16.78
N ILE A 172 -24.61 -35.64 16.95
CA ILE A 172 -24.05 -34.40 16.40
C ILE A 172 -23.52 -34.63 14.99
N THR A 173 -23.63 -33.60 14.18
CA THR A 173 -22.91 -33.43 12.93
C THR A 173 -21.69 -32.57 13.23
N TYR A 174 -20.53 -33.22 13.33
CA TYR A 174 -19.25 -32.58 13.61
C TYR A 174 -18.36 -32.61 12.37
N LEU A 175 -17.93 -31.43 11.92
CA LEU A 175 -16.95 -31.26 10.85
C LEU A 175 -15.75 -30.52 11.41
N GLY A 176 -14.60 -31.18 11.48
CA GLY A 176 -13.40 -30.45 11.87
C GLY A 176 -12.13 -31.03 11.32
N GLN A 177 -11.11 -30.20 11.23
CA GLN A 177 -9.78 -30.60 10.77
C GLN A 177 -8.72 -29.75 11.43
N ARG A 178 -7.57 -30.39 11.65
CA ARG A 178 -6.35 -29.78 12.21
C ARG A 178 -6.67 -28.85 13.37
N ASN A 179 -7.32 -29.35 14.41
CA ASN A 179 -7.50 -28.62 15.66
C ASN A 179 -6.56 -29.18 16.74
N LEU A 180 -6.22 -28.36 17.72
CA LEU A 180 -5.50 -28.77 18.92
C LEU A 180 -6.45 -28.69 20.11
N PHE A 181 -6.75 -29.84 20.69
CA PHE A 181 -7.67 -29.97 21.81
C PHE A 181 -6.97 -30.48 23.05
N GLN A 182 -7.36 -29.97 24.21
CA GLN A 182 -7.08 -30.57 25.51
C GLN A 182 -8.40 -30.76 26.25
N ASN A 183 -8.64 -31.92 26.90
CA ASN A 183 -9.83 -32.13 27.73
C ASN A 183 -11.18 -31.88 27.01
N CYS A 184 -11.26 -32.22 25.72
CA CYS A 184 -12.47 -32.09 24.89
C CYS A 184 -12.93 -33.45 24.36
N SER A 185 -13.30 -34.37 25.25
CA SER A 185 -13.74 -35.72 24.84
C SER A 185 -15.05 -35.71 24.05
N TYR A 186 -15.90 -34.68 24.23
CA TYR A 186 -17.18 -34.57 23.52
C TYR A 186 -17.02 -34.56 22.00
N LEU A 187 -15.94 -33.94 21.48
CA LEU A 187 -15.63 -33.91 20.04
C LEU A 187 -14.65 -35.01 19.59
N ASN A 188 -14.19 -35.86 20.50
CA ASN A 188 -13.35 -37.01 20.18
C ASN A 188 -14.24 -38.21 19.81
N LEU A 189 -14.83 -38.16 18.60
CA LEU A 189 -15.80 -39.15 18.13
C LEU A 189 -15.11 -40.31 17.42
N SER A 190 -15.48 -41.54 17.77
CA SER A 190 -14.97 -42.76 17.13
C SER A 190 -15.34 -42.91 15.65
N ASN A 191 -16.39 -42.21 15.20
CA ASN A 191 -16.92 -42.22 13.83
C ASN A 191 -16.77 -40.85 13.15
N ALA A 192 -15.80 -40.03 13.57
CA ALA A 192 -15.59 -38.74 12.94
C ALA A 192 -15.21 -38.92 11.45
N ASP A 193 -15.62 -37.98 10.60
CA ASP A 193 -15.22 -37.96 9.19
C ASP A 193 -13.68 -37.97 9.04
N ASN A 194 -13.17 -38.43 7.91
CA ASN A 194 -11.73 -38.55 7.62
C ASN A 194 -10.98 -37.24 7.86
N SER A 195 -11.64 -36.09 7.66
CA SER A 195 -11.10 -34.75 7.94
C SER A 195 -10.73 -34.55 9.42
N ALA A 196 -11.52 -35.09 10.35
CA ALA A 196 -11.32 -34.96 11.80
C ALA A 196 -10.21 -35.84 12.36
N SER A 197 -9.71 -36.80 11.58
CA SER A 197 -8.52 -37.59 11.94
C SER A 197 -7.25 -36.74 12.09
N SER A 198 -7.23 -35.54 11.49
CA SER A 198 -6.13 -34.60 11.59
C SER A 198 -6.13 -33.76 12.88
N ASN A 199 -7.15 -33.89 13.73
CA ASN A 199 -7.20 -33.23 15.02
C ASN A 199 -6.24 -33.89 16.01
N VAL A 200 -5.57 -33.07 16.81
CA VAL A 200 -4.66 -33.50 17.88
C VAL A 200 -5.36 -33.32 19.21
N PHE A 201 -5.48 -34.40 19.98
CA PHE A 201 -5.94 -34.37 21.37
C PHE A 201 -4.74 -34.58 22.29
N LEU A 202 -4.39 -33.55 23.06
CA LEU A 202 -3.29 -33.63 24.02
C LEU A 202 -3.61 -34.65 25.12
N PRO A 203 -2.65 -35.52 25.47
CA PRO A 203 -2.83 -36.52 26.52
C PRO A 203 -2.80 -35.89 27.91
N SER A 204 -3.19 -36.69 28.91
CA SER A 204 -3.00 -36.38 30.33
C SER A 204 -2.00 -37.38 30.93
N PRO A 205 -0.90 -36.93 31.59
CA PRO A 205 -0.51 -35.54 31.85
C PRO A 205 -0.11 -34.79 30.57
N LEU A 206 -0.17 -33.45 30.63
CA LEU A 206 0.17 -32.60 29.50
C LEU A 206 1.66 -32.72 29.12
N PRO A 207 1.98 -32.89 27.83
CA PRO A 207 3.37 -32.97 27.37
C PRO A 207 4.05 -31.59 27.27
N VAL A 208 3.26 -30.52 27.16
CA VAL A 208 3.69 -29.13 27.05
C VAL A 208 2.79 -28.22 27.88
N GLN A 209 3.31 -27.08 28.32
CA GLN A 209 2.55 -26.02 28.97
C GLN A 209 2.19 -24.92 27.96
N PHE A 210 1.25 -24.05 28.33
CA PHE A 210 0.91 -22.86 27.53
C PHE A 210 2.14 -22.03 27.14
N SER A 211 3.05 -21.81 28.10
CA SER A 211 4.26 -21.01 27.91
C SER A 211 5.25 -21.63 26.94
N ASP A 212 5.12 -22.91 26.59
CA ASP A 212 5.97 -23.58 25.61
C ASP A 212 5.45 -23.35 24.18
N GLU A 213 4.15 -23.08 24.04
CA GLU A 213 3.45 -22.97 22.75
C GLU A 213 3.18 -21.52 22.33
N PHE A 214 2.91 -20.63 23.29
CA PHE A 214 2.50 -19.25 23.01
C PHE A 214 3.31 -18.22 23.78
N ASN A 215 3.47 -17.05 23.17
CA ASN A 215 3.84 -15.83 23.87
C ASN A 215 2.62 -15.29 24.66
N PRO A 216 2.84 -14.42 25.68
CA PRO A 216 1.74 -13.82 26.45
C PRO A 216 0.72 -13.08 25.58
N LEU A 217 -0.43 -12.70 26.15
CA LEU A 217 -1.40 -11.86 25.43
C LEU A 217 -0.77 -10.49 25.17
N GLY A 218 -0.70 -10.07 23.90
CA GLY A 218 -0.04 -8.83 23.50
C GLY A 218 -0.54 -8.32 22.14
N ASN A 219 -0.03 -7.16 21.71
CA ASN A 219 -0.36 -6.62 20.40
C ASN A 219 0.65 -7.09 19.34
N TYR A 220 0.36 -8.28 18.80
CA TYR A 220 0.91 -8.93 17.60
C TYR A 220 1.13 -8.11 16.32
N GLY A 221 0.90 -6.79 16.32
CA GLY A 221 0.92 -5.96 15.11
C GLY A 221 -0.37 -5.98 14.31
N GLY A 222 -1.49 -6.24 14.98
CA GLY A 222 -2.84 -6.07 14.43
C GLY A 222 -3.70 -5.16 15.31
N TYR A 223 -5.01 -5.11 15.02
CA TYR A 223 -5.95 -4.23 15.72
C TYR A 223 -6.38 -4.74 17.09
N THR A 224 -6.19 -6.04 17.37
CA THR A 224 -6.73 -6.71 18.56
C THR A 224 -5.66 -7.57 19.26
N PRO A 225 -5.62 -7.63 20.62
CA PRO A 225 -4.65 -8.44 21.35
C PRO A 225 -4.77 -9.93 21.06
N THR A 226 -3.65 -10.63 20.93
CA THR A 226 -3.62 -12.03 20.50
C THR A 226 -2.49 -12.81 21.17
N TYR A 227 -2.46 -14.12 20.97
CA TYR A 227 -1.37 -15.00 21.37
C TYR A 227 -0.57 -15.41 20.14
N LEU A 228 0.66 -14.88 20.03
CA LEU A 228 1.58 -15.28 18.96
C LEU A 228 2.18 -16.66 19.29
N PRO A 229 2.09 -17.65 18.38
CA PRO A 229 2.79 -18.92 18.56
C PRO A 229 4.30 -18.71 18.77
N LYS A 230 4.92 -19.53 19.59
CA LYS A 230 6.38 -19.51 19.76
C LYS A 230 7.09 -20.20 18.61
N THR A 231 8.29 -19.75 18.27
CA THR A 231 9.15 -20.47 17.29
C THR A 231 9.47 -21.91 17.71
N THR A 232 9.46 -22.18 19.01
CA THR A 232 9.71 -23.50 19.61
C THR A 232 8.45 -24.33 19.84
N SER A 233 7.28 -23.82 19.45
CA SER A 233 6.00 -24.49 19.66
C SER A 233 6.00 -25.88 19.01
N THR A 234 5.55 -26.88 19.75
CA THR A 234 5.49 -28.27 19.27
C THR A 234 4.19 -28.55 18.53
N TYR A 235 3.09 -27.91 18.93
CA TYR A 235 1.74 -28.26 18.48
C TYR A 235 0.99 -27.13 17.75
N VAL A 236 1.56 -25.94 17.68
CA VAL A 236 0.89 -24.76 17.10
C VAL A 236 1.66 -24.23 15.89
N PHE A 237 2.96 -23.98 16.02
CA PHE A 237 3.78 -23.42 14.96
C PHE A 237 3.95 -24.38 13.77
N ASN A 238 3.60 -23.91 12.57
CA ASN A 238 3.57 -24.67 11.32
C ASN A 238 2.75 -25.98 11.42
N LYS A 239 1.58 -25.98 12.08
CA LYS A 239 0.71 -27.17 12.25
C LYS A 239 -0.65 -27.11 11.56
N GLY A 240 -1.04 -25.98 10.99
CA GLY A 240 -2.27 -25.74 10.24
C GLY A 240 -2.26 -26.21 8.77
N GLY A 241 -1.11 -26.65 8.25
CA GLY A 241 -0.86 -26.98 6.82
C GLY A 241 -1.02 -25.76 5.89
N GLY A 242 -1.37 -25.91 4.61
CA GLY A 242 -1.33 -24.76 3.68
C GLY A 242 -2.20 -23.54 4.06
N CYS A 243 -1.70 -22.34 3.75
CA CYS A 243 -2.30 -21.05 4.11
C CYS A 243 -3.25 -20.42 3.09
N ILE A 244 -3.56 -21.13 2.00
CA ILE A 244 -4.35 -20.61 0.88
C ILE A 244 -5.68 -20.02 1.37
N GLU A 245 -5.96 -18.77 0.96
CA GLU A 245 -7.19 -18.01 1.28
C GLU A 245 -7.45 -17.78 2.80
N ARG A 246 -6.43 -17.93 3.64
CA ARG A 246 -6.55 -17.64 5.08
C ARG A 246 -6.11 -16.23 5.40
N ILE A 247 -6.95 -15.54 6.15
CA ILE A 247 -6.66 -14.23 6.75
C ILE A 247 -6.57 -14.46 8.26
N ASP A 248 -5.45 -14.10 8.85
CA ASP A 248 -5.23 -14.19 10.30
C ASP A 248 -5.96 -13.07 11.05
N GLN A 249 -5.90 -13.08 12.39
CA GLN A 249 -6.57 -12.09 13.24
C GLN A 249 -6.12 -10.64 12.98
N ARG A 250 -4.96 -10.44 12.36
CA ARG A 250 -4.38 -9.13 12.09
C ARG A 250 -4.69 -8.65 10.66
N GLY A 251 -5.48 -9.40 9.91
CA GLY A 251 -5.81 -9.10 8.51
C GLY A 251 -4.70 -9.48 7.54
N SER A 252 -3.69 -10.24 7.97
CA SER A 252 -2.56 -10.62 7.12
C SER A 252 -2.91 -11.85 6.27
N SER A 253 -2.51 -11.80 5.00
CA SER A 253 -2.53 -12.94 4.07
C SER A 253 -1.11 -13.39 3.76
N TYR A 254 -0.92 -14.66 3.42
CA TYR A 254 0.40 -15.27 3.31
C TYR A 254 0.60 -15.97 1.97
N PRO A 255 1.85 -16.08 1.49
CA PRO A 255 2.16 -16.84 0.27
C PRO A 255 1.76 -18.31 0.39
N ASP A 256 1.42 -18.94 -0.73
CA ASP A 256 0.95 -20.34 -0.79
C ASP A 256 1.97 -21.38 -0.30
N GLU A 257 3.24 -20.99 -0.22
CA GLU A 257 4.38 -21.88 0.05
C GLU A 257 4.66 -22.13 1.54
N ILE A 258 3.98 -21.43 2.47
CA ILE A 258 4.20 -21.61 3.91
C ILE A 258 3.18 -22.59 4.53
N ILE A 259 3.63 -23.27 5.58
CA ILE A 259 2.77 -24.09 6.43
C ILE A 259 2.21 -23.18 7.51
N CYS A 260 0.90 -22.97 7.53
CA CYS A 260 0.25 -22.16 8.55
C CYS A 260 0.48 -22.71 9.95
N ASP A 261 0.51 -21.80 10.88
CA ASP A 261 0.26 -21.99 12.28
C ASP A 261 -1.19 -22.40 12.54
N LEU A 262 -1.38 -22.90 13.76
CA LEU A 262 -2.68 -23.26 14.25
C LEU A 262 -3.25 -22.13 15.14
N GLY A 263 -4.53 -21.81 14.99
CA GLY A 263 -5.20 -20.78 15.80
C GLY A 263 -5.37 -19.46 15.05
N ALA A 264 -5.43 -18.37 15.81
CA ALA A 264 -5.88 -17.06 15.31
C ALA A 264 -4.83 -16.27 14.54
N VAL A 265 -3.55 -16.54 14.74
CA VAL A 265 -2.45 -15.74 14.20
C VAL A 265 -1.43 -16.64 13.54
N GLU A 266 -0.91 -16.15 12.43
CA GLU A 266 0.16 -16.77 11.67
C GLU A 266 1.45 -15.99 11.88
N ARG A 267 2.51 -16.61 12.39
CA ARG A 267 3.80 -15.92 12.55
C ARG A 267 4.28 -15.39 11.20
N ARG A 268 4.68 -14.13 11.17
CA ARG A 268 5.28 -13.55 9.95
C ARG A 268 6.63 -14.20 9.69
N VAL A 269 6.80 -14.67 8.47
CA VAL A 269 8.07 -15.16 7.94
C VAL A 269 8.82 -14.03 7.25
N ALA A 270 10.12 -14.24 6.98
CA ALA A 270 10.90 -13.28 6.22
C ALA A 270 10.41 -13.24 4.77
N VAL A 271 10.03 -12.07 4.27
CA VAL A 271 9.50 -11.89 2.91
C VAL A 271 10.15 -10.69 2.27
N ALA A 272 10.70 -10.90 1.07
CA ALA A 272 11.06 -9.81 0.18
C ALA A 272 9.79 -9.33 -0.54
N ILE A 273 9.41 -8.09 -0.30
CA ILE A 273 8.20 -7.49 -0.86
C ILE A 273 8.58 -6.61 -2.03
N VAL A 274 8.02 -6.90 -3.20
CA VAL A 274 8.18 -6.05 -4.37
C VAL A 274 6.87 -5.33 -4.67
N ASP A 275 6.74 -4.10 -4.19
CA ASP A 275 5.55 -3.26 -4.44
C ASP A 275 5.62 -2.50 -5.78
N ARG A 276 6.37 -3.04 -6.76
CA ARG A 276 6.64 -2.36 -8.03
C ARG A 276 6.15 -3.18 -9.20
N ASP A 277 4.85 -3.07 -9.46
CA ASP A 277 4.17 -3.69 -10.60
C ASP A 277 4.69 -3.19 -11.96
N THR A 278 5.50 -2.12 -11.97
CA THR A 278 6.09 -1.53 -13.17
C THR A 278 7.61 -1.52 -13.11
N ALA A 279 8.24 -1.68 -14.26
CA ALA A 279 9.69 -1.56 -14.38
C ALA A 279 10.20 -0.23 -13.81
N ILE A 280 11.25 -0.32 -13.00
CA ILE A 280 11.92 0.83 -12.41
C ILE A 280 12.75 1.50 -13.51
N THR A 281 12.55 2.80 -13.68
CA THR A 281 13.27 3.59 -14.69
C THR A 281 14.29 4.52 -14.04
N ASN A 282 15.32 4.88 -14.79
CA ASN A 282 16.33 5.85 -14.36
C ASN A 282 15.68 7.21 -14.07
N ILE A 283 16.07 7.82 -12.94
CA ILE A 283 15.68 9.18 -12.55
C ILE A 283 16.68 10.21 -13.07
N LYS A 284 16.23 11.47 -13.22
CA LYS A 284 17.04 12.55 -13.80
C LYS A 284 18.25 12.87 -12.92
N THR A 285 19.37 13.20 -13.59
CA THR A 285 20.61 13.85 -13.09
C THR A 285 21.85 13.01 -12.76
N ASN A 286 21.87 11.69 -12.97
CA ASN A 286 23.08 10.89 -12.68
C ASN A 286 23.18 9.51 -13.36
N ASP A 287 23.23 9.48 -14.71
CA ASP A 287 23.94 8.44 -15.49
C ASP A 287 23.16 7.21 -15.98
N ARG A 288 21.86 7.29 -16.30
CA ARG A 288 21.04 6.14 -16.78
C ARG A 288 21.10 4.85 -15.92
N GLY A 289 21.89 4.84 -14.85
CA GLY A 289 21.93 3.83 -13.81
C GLY A 289 20.75 4.03 -12.86
N ILE A 290 20.32 2.93 -12.26
CA ILE A 290 19.14 2.90 -11.43
C ILE A 290 19.55 2.40 -10.06
N GLU A 291 19.29 3.19 -9.02
CA GLU A 291 19.50 2.77 -7.64
C GLU A 291 18.16 2.72 -6.92
N ILE A 292 17.92 1.62 -6.22
CA ILE A 292 16.70 1.39 -5.47
C ILE A 292 17.05 0.83 -4.09
N ASN A 293 16.36 1.32 -3.06
CA ASN A 293 16.33 0.64 -1.77
C ASN A 293 15.36 -0.54 -1.89
N ALA A 294 15.89 -1.76 -1.97
CA ALA A 294 15.07 -2.96 -2.12
C ALA A 294 14.53 -3.48 -0.79
N LEU A 295 15.04 -2.98 0.34
CA LEU A 295 14.69 -3.47 1.68
C LEU A 295 13.78 -2.51 2.45
N ASP A 296 13.23 -1.48 1.79
CA ASP A 296 12.45 -0.43 2.47
C ASP A 296 11.07 -0.91 2.95
N ASN A 297 10.49 -1.87 2.25
CA ASN A 297 9.18 -2.46 2.50
C ASN A 297 9.25 -3.96 2.89
N ASP A 298 10.44 -4.55 2.84
CA ASP A 298 10.68 -5.96 3.19
C ASP A 298 10.34 -6.25 4.66
N ILE A 299 9.79 -7.45 4.91
CA ILE A 299 9.31 -7.87 6.23
C ILE A 299 10.25 -8.93 6.81
N PRO A 300 10.99 -8.66 7.89
CA PRO A 300 11.72 -9.69 8.63
C PRO A 300 10.77 -10.63 9.39
N SER A 301 11.24 -11.82 9.75
CA SER A 301 10.41 -12.76 10.53
C SER A 301 10.22 -12.30 11.98
N GLU A 302 9.07 -12.67 12.55
CA GLU A 302 8.75 -12.36 13.94
C GLU A 302 9.64 -13.14 14.93
N THR A 303 9.94 -12.49 16.07
CA THR A 303 10.64 -13.09 17.21
C THR A 303 9.64 -13.53 18.28
N ASP A 304 10.11 -14.25 19.30
CA ASP A 304 9.29 -14.57 20.49
C ASP A 304 9.28 -13.43 21.53
N LEU A 305 9.76 -12.24 21.17
CA LEU A 305 9.62 -11.05 22.00
C LEU A 305 8.20 -10.48 21.86
N THR A 306 7.76 -9.77 22.90
CA THR A 306 6.51 -9.01 22.83
C THR A 306 6.68 -7.75 22.00
N ASP A 307 5.60 -7.30 21.39
CA ASP A 307 5.47 -6.08 20.59
C ASP A 307 5.83 -4.78 21.32
N GLU A 308 5.81 -4.80 22.64
CA GLU A 308 6.32 -3.71 23.47
C GLU A 308 7.87 -3.59 23.42
N GLN A 309 8.56 -4.58 22.84
CA GLN A 309 10.01 -4.59 22.67
C GLN A 309 10.43 -4.06 21.28
N PRO A 310 11.57 -3.34 21.17
CA PRO A 310 12.01 -2.69 19.93
C PRO A 310 12.13 -3.60 18.70
N ASP A 311 12.27 -4.90 18.90
CA ASP A 311 12.66 -5.88 17.86
C ASP A 311 11.67 -7.06 17.75
N ALA A 312 10.45 -6.90 18.28
CA ALA A 312 9.45 -7.98 18.29
C ALA A 312 9.18 -8.60 16.92
N ARG A 313 9.22 -7.76 15.88
CA ARG A 313 8.99 -8.14 14.48
C ARG A 313 10.27 -8.54 13.73
N GLY A 314 11.40 -8.68 14.43
CA GLY A 314 12.70 -8.95 13.82
C GLY A 314 13.32 -7.72 13.15
N LYS A 315 14.55 -7.88 12.69
CA LYS A 315 15.33 -6.90 11.91
C LYS A 315 15.97 -7.59 10.73
N ILE A 316 16.39 -6.84 9.72
CA ILE A 316 17.30 -7.38 8.71
C ILE A 316 18.68 -7.57 9.35
N ALA A 317 19.30 -8.74 9.19
CA ALA A 317 20.58 -9.02 9.81
C ALA A 317 21.70 -8.17 9.20
N LYS A 318 22.75 -7.97 10.00
CA LYS A 318 24.01 -7.38 9.58
C LYS A 318 25.17 -8.34 9.90
N ASP A 319 26.21 -8.31 9.08
CA ASP A 319 27.47 -8.99 9.33
C ASP A 319 28.27 -8.33 10.47
N ALA A 320 29.41 -8.92 10.83
CA ALA A 320 30.29 -8.39 11.87
C ALA A 320 30.86 -6.99 11.56
N ASN A 321 30.78 -6.53 10.31
CA ASN A 321 31.22 -5.20 9.87
C ASN A 321 30.06 -4.21 9.76
N GLY A 322 28.84 -4.59 10.17
CA GLY A 322 27.64 -3.75 10.11
C GLY A 322 26.95 -3.71 8.73
N LYS A 323 27.35 -4.55 7.77
CA LYS A 323 26.70 -4.62 6.45
C LYS A 323 25.48 -5.52 6.48
N TYR A 324 24.37 -5.04 5.93
CA TYR A 324 23.16 -5.85 5.79
C TYR A 324 23.40 -7.16 5.03
N LEU A 325 22.83 -8.26 5.52
CA LEU A 325 22.90 -9.57 4.88
C LEU A 325 21.86 -9.66 3.75
N ILE A 326 22.15 -9.01 2.63
CA ILE A 326 21.40 -9.08 1.37
C ILE A 326 22.26 -9.75 0.30
N GLU A 327 21.65 -10.53 -0.58
CA GLU A 327 22.33 -11.19 -1.69
C GLU A 327 21.51 -11.07 -2.99
N LEU A 328 22.21 -11.02 -4.12
CA LEU A 328 21.61 -11.15 -5.44
C LEU A 328 21.58 -12.63 -5.81
N THR A 329 20.38 -13.18 -5.97
CA THR A 329 20.17 -14.53 -6.48
C THR A 329 20.23 -14.56 -8.01
N THR A 330 19.88 -13.45 -8.66
CA THR A 330 20.08 -13.21 -10.10
C THR A 330 20.61 -11.80 -10.31
N ASN A 331 21.77 -11.65 -10.93
CA ASN A 331 22.45 -10.36 -11.10
C ASN A 331 22.43 -9.80 -12.54
N SER A 332 21.56 -10.31 -13.41
CA SER A 332 21.44 -9.90 -14.82
C SER A 332 22.78 -9.84 -15.55
N ASN A 333 23.55 -10.94 -15.55
CA ASN A 333 24.88 -11.00 -16.16
C ASN A 333 25.89 -9.97 -15.61
N GLY A 334 25.76 -9.62 -14.33
CA GLY A 334 26.66 -8.67 -13.64
C GLY A 334 26.24 -7.20 -13.73
N GLN A 335 25.06 -6.91 -14.29
CA GLN A 335 24.52 -5.54 -14.36
C GLN A 335 23.95 -5.07 -13.02
N CYS A 336 23.59 -6.00 -12.13
CA CYS A 336 23.14 -5.67 -10.78
C CYS A 336 24.24 -5.85 -9.73
N THR A 337 24.37 -4.86 -8.85
CA THR A 337 25.29 -4.85 -7.71
C THR A 337 24.62 -4.34 -6.45
N ILE A 338 25.11 -4.77 -5.29
CA ILE A 338 24.66 -4.28 -3.98
C ILE A 338 25.62 -3.16 -3.52
N VAL A 339 25.05 -2.02 -3.15
CA VAL A 339 25.77 -0.86 -2.65
C VAL A 339 25.41 -0.66 -1.17
N HIS A 340 26.33 -1.04 -0.30
CA HIS A 340 26.22 -0.73 1.13
C HIS A 340 26.57 0.74 1.37
N ARG A 341 25.71 1.44 2.11
CA ARG A 341 25.92 2.85 2.47
C ARG A 341 26.72 2.97 3.76
N THR A 342 27.46 4.06 3.89
CA THR A 342 28.52 4.24 4.91
C THR A 342 28.04 4.72 6.27
N ALA A 343 26.82 5.27 6.38
CA ALA A 343 26.23 5.62 7.66
C ALA A 343 25.50 4.43 8.26
N ASP A 344 25.60 4.29 9.58
CA ASP A 344 24.90 3.25 10.32
C ASP A 344 23.40 3.32 10.04
N ASP A 345 22.79 2.14 9.89
CA ASP A 345 21.37 1.92 9.64
C ASP A 345 20.82 2.32 8.28
N LEU A 346 21.61 2.94 7.40
CA LEU A 346 21.18 3.16 6.02
C LEU A 346 21.08 1.83 5.25
N LEU A 347 19.84 1.46 4.89
CA LEU A 347 19.54 0.28 4.06
C LEU A 347 20.39 0.27 2.77
N PRO A 348 20.84 -0.89 2.27
CA PRO A 348 21.64 -0.96 1.06
C PRO A 348 20.80 -0.57 -0.17
N LEU A 349 21.48 -0.19 -1.25
CA LEU A 349 20.86 0.01 -2.55
C LEU A 349 21.18 -1.19 -3.45
N ILE A 350 20.23 -1.59 -4.29
CA ILE A 350 20.53 -2.37 -5.48
C ILE A 350 20.73 -1.38 -6.62
N ARG A 351 21.91 -1.44 -7.24
CA ARG A 351 22.27 -0.66 -8.42
C ARG A 351 22.18 -1.52 -9.65
N PHE A 352 21.42 -1.07 -10.65
CA PHE A 352 21.42 -1.59 -12.00
C PHE A 352 22.15 -0.62 -12.93
N ASP A 353 23.13 -1.15 -13.67
CA ASP A 353 23.86 -0.42 -14.70
C ASP A 353 24.15 -1.34 -15.89
N ASN A 354 23.67 -0.96 -17.07
CA ASN A 354 23.90 -1.69 -18.32
C ASN A 354 24.80 -0.91 -19.31
N GLY A 355 25.54 0.09 -18.83
CA GLY A 355 26.39 0.94 -19.65
C GLY A 355 25.63 1.95 -20.50
N GLY A 356 24.43 2.38 -20.05
CA GLY A 356 23.62 3.38 -20.74
C GLY A 356 22.87 2.87 -21.98
N ILE A 357 22.81 1.55 -22.18
CA ILE A 357 22.13 0.93 -23.32
C ILE A 357 20.62 1.03 -23.11
N LEU A 358 19.91 1.63 -24.07
CA LEU A 358 18.45 1.72 -24.02
C LEU A 358 17.82 0.33 -24.18
N LEU A 359 16.81 0.06 -23.36
CA LEU A 359 15.96 -1.13 -23.51
C LEU A 359 14.68 -0.76 -24.26
N SER A 360 14.22 -1.63 -25.16
CA SER A 360 12.97 -1.39 -25.88
C SER A 360 11.76 -1.47 -24.95
N ASP A 361 10.60 -0.99 -25.40
CA ASP A 361 9.36 -1.00 -24.60
C ASP A 361 8.86 -2.39 -24.21
N THR A 362 9.39 -3.45 -24.85
CA THR A 362 9.05 -4.84 -24.56
C THR A 362 10.12 -5.57 -23.76
N GLN A 363 11.20 -4.89 -23.36
CA GLN A 363 12.35 -5.51 -22.68
C GLN A 363 12.56 -4.90 -21.30
N ASN A 364 12.65 -5.77 -20.29
CA ASN A 364 13.09 -5.43 -18.95
C ASN A 364 14.29 -6.30 -18.58
N ALA A 365 15.24 -5.71 -17.86
CA ALA A 365 16.27 -6.49 -17.18
C ALA A 365 15.73 -6.95 -15.82
N SER A 366 15.87 -8.23 -15.51
CA SER A 366 15.46 -8.80 -14.21
C SER A 366 16.69 -8.94 -13.32
N CYS A 367 16.56 -8.49 -12.08
CA CYS A 367 17.46 -8.83 -10.99
C CYS A 367 16.65 -9.34 -9.82
N LYS A 368 17.17 -10.37 -9.17
CA LYS A 368 16.49 -11.01 -8.06
C LYS A 368 17.36 -10.98 -6.82
N TYR A 369 16.72 -10.80 -5.67
CA TYR A 369 17.40 -10.66 -4.40
C TYR A 369 16.66 -11.39 -3.28
N THR A 370 17.38 -11.61 -2.19
CA THR A 370 16.85 -12.09 -0.92
C THR A 370 17.71 -11.52 0.21
N PHE A 371 17.19 -11.53 1.43
CA PHE A 371 17.91 -11.11 2.62
C PHE A 371 17.81 -12.16 3.72
N THR A 372 18.76 -12.11 4.64
CA THR A 372 18.72 -12.85 5.90
C THR A 372 18.32 -11.89 7.01
N ASP A 373 17.35 -12.27 7.82
CA ASP A 373 16.94 -11.51 8.99
C ASP A 373 17.80 -11.83 10.23
N SER A 374 17.59 -11.06 11.30
CA SER A 374 18.31 -11.19 12.58
C SER A 374 18.09 -12.52 13.28
N ASN A 375 17.08 -13.28 12.86
CA ASN A 375 16.75 -14.61 13.39
C ASN A 375 17.45 -15.72 12.60
N GLY A 376 18.18 -15.35 11.54
CA GLY A 376 18.86 -16.29 10.65
C GLY A 376 17.94 -16.88 9.57
N ASN A 377 16.70 -16.38 9.44
CA ASN A 377 15.78 -16.83 8.41
C ASN A 377 16.07 -16.09 7.10
N LYS A 378 16.02 -16.82 6.01
CA LYS A 378 16.20 -16.28 4.66
C LYS A 378 14.85 -15.95 4.05
N ALA A 379 14.72 -14.77 3.49
CA ALA A 379 13.49 -14.30 2.88
C ALA A 379 13.19 -15.01 1.56
N THR A 380 11.93 -14.98 1.14
CA THR A 380 11.54 -15.29 -0.25
C THR A 380 12.32 -14.42 -1.24
N GLU A 381 12.37 -14.86 -2.50
CA GLU A 381 13.05 -14.11 -3.55
C GLU A 381 12.16 -12.95 -4.05
N GLY A 382 12.68 -11.73 -4.02
CA GLY A 382 12.08 -10.56 -4.65
C GLY A 382 12.64 -10.35 -6.05
N GLU A 383 11.78 -10.11 -7.05
CA GLU A 383 12.17 -9.82 -8.43
C GLU A 383 11.99 -8.34 -8.77
N LEU A 384 13.10 -7.66 -9.10
CA LEU A 384 13.12 -6.28 -9.56
C LEU A 384 13.27 -6.24 -11.09
N LEU A 385 12.38 -5.50 -11.74
CA LEU A 385 12.41 -5.26 -13.17
C LEU A 385 12.93 -3.85 -13.43
N PHE A 386 13.97 -3.72 -14.25
CA PHE A 386 14.62 -2.46 -14.61
C PHE A 386 14.43 -2.16 -16.09
N LYS A 387 14.22 -0.88 -16.40
CA LYS A 387 14.18 -0.35 -17.76
C LYS A 387 14.95 0.95 -17.86
N VAL A 388 15.99 0.95 -18.69
CA VAL A 388 16.78 2.16 -18.97
C VAL A 388 16.15 2.90 -20.14
N GLU A 389 15.76 4.15 -19.88
CA GLU A 389 15.07 5.02 -20.82
C GLU A 389 15.87 6.30 -21.09
N ASN A 390 15.79 6.78 -22.33
CA ASN A 390 16.34 8.07 -22.71
C ASN A 390 15.54 9.21 -22.04
N LYS A 391 16.23 10.23 -21.51
CA LYS A 391 15.58 11.47 -21.10
C LYS A 391 15.78 12.52 -22.18
N ILE A 392 14.68 12.99 -22.76
CA ILE A 392 14.72 13.98 -23.85
C ILE A 392 15.41 15.29 -23.42
N PRO A 393 16.06 15.99 -24.36
CA PRO A 393 16.78 17.23 -24.07
C PRO A 393 15.83 18.39 -23.78
N VAL A 394 16.38 19.45 -23.21
CA VAL A 394 15.65 20.68 -22.87
C VAL A 394 16.16 21.82 -23.74
N ALA A 395 15.25 22.39 -24.55
CA ALA A 395 15.48 23.64 -25.26
C ALA A 395 14.91 24.82 -24.46
N GLY A 396 15.68 25.90 -24.30
CA GLY A 396 15.30 27.10 -23.59
C GLY A 396 14.75 28.19 -24.53
N ASN A 397 13.89 29.07 -24.02
CA ASN A 397 13.43 30.21 -24.83
C ASN A 397 14.53 31.26 -24.96
N ASP A 398 14.68 31.81 -26.16
CA ASP A 398 15.67 32.85 -26.44
C ASP A 398 15.04 34.21 -26.78
N THR A 399 15.81 35.26 -26.55
CA THR A 399 15.50 36.60 -27.02
C THR A 399 16.74 37.25 -27.60
N PHE A 400 16.64 37.70 -28.84
CA PHE A 400 17.71 38.43 -29.52
C PHE A 400 17.22 39.79 -30.01
N TYR A 401 18.16 40.73 -30.14
CA TYR A 401 17.87 42.10 -30.56
C TYR A 401 18.45 42.38 -31.94
N LEU A 402 17.60 42.75 -32.89
CA LEU A 402 18.00 43.19 -34.22
C LEU A 402 18.10 44.72 -34.22
N ALA A 403 19.29 45.27 -34.43
CA ALA A 403 19.47 46.72 -34.58
C ALA A 403 18.68 47.26 -35.77
N ALA A 404 18.13 48.48 -35.63
CA ALA A 404 17.38 49.14 -36.71
C ALA A 404 18.23 49.22 -37.99
N GLU A 405 17.60 48.93 -39.13
CA GLU A 405 18.24 48.92 -40.46
C GLU A 405 19.32 47.85 -40.66
N SER A 406 19.55 46.96 -39.67
CA SER A 406 20.53 45.89 -39.79
C SER A 406 20.06 44.81 -40.79
N PRO A 407 20.92 44.36 -41.72
CA PRO A 407 20.54 43.37 -42.74
C PRO A 407 20.47 41.93 -42.21
N SER A 408 21.06 41.64 -41.04
CA SER A 408 21.02 40.32 -40.41
C SER A 408 21.33 40.36 -38.91
N LEU A 409 21.09 39.24 -38.24
CA LEU A 409 21.38 38.98 -36.83
C LEU A 409 21.89 37.54 -36.65
N VAL A 410 23.06 37.37 -36.04
CA VAL A 410 23.61 36.05 -35.67
C VAL A 410 23.11 35.69 -34.27
N MET A 411 22.65 34.45 -34.10
CA MET A 411 21.96 33.96 -32.91
C MET A 411 22.54 32.61 -32.48
N ASN A 412 23.02 32.54 -31.25
CA ASN A 412 23.35 31.27 -30.60
C ASN A 412 22.16 30.84 -29.74
N VAL A 413 21.26 30.04 -30.32
CA VAL A 413 20.06 29.51 -29.64
C VAL A 413 20.40 28.39 -28.64
N LEU A 414 21.63 27.88 -28.65
CA LEU A 414 22.03 26.74 -27.82
C LEU A 414 22.58 27.16 -26.46
N ALA A 415 22.62 28.45 -26.17
CA ALA A 415 23.29 28.99 -24.99
C ALA A 415 22.65 28.52 -23.67
N ASN A 416 21.37 28.19 -23.70
CA ASN A 416 20.57 27.70 -22.57
C ASN A 416 19.98 26.29 -22.81
N ASP A 417 20.40 25.61 -23.88
CA ASP A 417 19.95 24.26 -24.23
C ASP A 417 20.89 23.21 -23.65
N ASN A 418 20.33 22.14 -23.11
CA ASN A 418 21.11 21.05 -22.51
C ASN A 418 20.38 19.71 -22.55
N ASP A 419 21.13 18.67 -22.25
CA ASP A 419 20.61 17.31 -22.03
C ASP A 419 21.14 16.75 -20.70
N ASP A 420 21.40 17.64 -19.74
CA ASP A 420 22.08 17.29 -18.47
C ASP A 420 21.22 16.34 -17.62
N GLY A 421 19.92 16.26 -17.92
CA GLY A 421 18.98 15.35 -17.27
C GLY A 421 19.21 13.87 -17.56
N ASP A 422 19.97 13.53 -18.59
CA ASP A 422 20.26 12.16 -19.03
C ASP A 422 21.66 11.65 -18.60
N GLY A 423 22.38 12.46 -17.81
CA GLY A 423 23.64 12.08 -17.17
C GLY A 423 24.81 11.89 -18.15
N GLN A 424 25.82 11.11 -17.75
CA GLN A 424 27.05 10.90 -18.52
C GLN A 424 26.85 10.23 -19.89
N TYR A 425 25.71 9.59 -20.11
CA TYR A 425 25.38 8.89 -21.36
C TYR A 425 24.54 9.74 -22.31
N GLY A 426 23.99 10.85 -21.80
CA GLY A 426 23.22 11.81 -22.58
C GLY A 426 24.04 12.99 -23.05
N GLY A 427 23.46 13.78 -23.95
CA GLY A 427 24.12 14.93 -24.53
C GLY A 427 23.38 15.45 -25.75
N LEU A 428 23.45 16.77 -25.95
CA LEU A 428 23.05 17.36 -27.23
C LEU A 428 23.95 16.85 -28.35
N CYS A 429 23.37 16.62 -29.52
CA CYS A 429 24.09 16.00 -30.63
C CYS A 429 25.04 16.97 -31.39
N LYS A 430 25.99 17.58 -30.68
CA LYS A 430 26.86 18.64 -31.20
C LYS A 430 27.99 18.13 -32.10
N GLU A 431 28.33 16.86 -31.98
CA GLU A 431 29.50 16.28 -32.66
C GLU A 431 29.30 16.13 -34.16
N ASN A 432 30.35 16.39 -34.93
CA ASN A 432 30.38 16.11 -36.36
C ASN A 432 30.62 14.62 -36.64
N SER A 433 29.67 13.77 -36.20
CA SER A 433 29.71 12.32 -36.35
C SER A 433 28.46 11.81 -37.07
N VAL A 434 28.52 10.60 -37.63
CA VAL A 434 27.34 9.98 -38.28
C VAL A 434 26.21 9.81 -37.26
N LYS A 435 26.53 9.41 -36.02
CA LYS A 435 25.57 9.28 -34.92
C LYS A 435 24.82 10.59 -34.68
N CYS A 436 25.51 11.73 -34.78
CA CYS A 436 24.92 13.05 -34.58
C CYS A 436 24.52 13.80 -35.85
N ASN A 437 24.20 13.08 -36.91
CA ASN A 437 23.81 13.67 -38.19
C ASN A 437 24.83 14.72 -38.67
N GLY A 438 26.12 14.58 -38.38
CA GLY A 438 27.18 15.55 -38.70
C GLY A 438 27.14 16.85 -37.88
N GLY A 439 26.52 16.82 -36.69
CA GLY A 439 26.37 17.95 -35.79
C GLY A 439 25.21 18.86 -36.14
N TYR A 440 24.20 18.37 -36.88
CA TYR A 440 23.01 19.14 -37.27
C TYR A 440 21.82 18.71 -36.39
N TYR A 441 21.65 19.43 -35.28
CA TYR A 441 20.74 19.07 -34.18
C TYR A 441 19.75 20.17 -33.84
N ILE A 442 19.67 21.27 -34.60
CA ILE A 442 18.66 22.33 -34.40
C ILE A 442 17.60 22.23 -35.50
N ARG A 443 16.37 21.83 -35.17
CA ARG A 443 15.25 21.81 -36.12
C ARG A 443 14.35 23.01 -35.90
N ILE A 444 14.13 23.78 -36.98
CA ILE A 444 13.12 24.85 -36.99
C ILE A 444 11.73 24.19 -37.11
N ALA A 445 10.96 24.25 -36.03
CA ALA A 445 9.61 23.67 -35.95
C ALA A 445 8.54 24.59 -36.55
N SER A 446 8.70 25.91 -36.42
CA SER A 446 7.91 26.91 -37.14
C SER A 446 8.82 28.02 -37.64
N SER A 447 8.59 28.49 -38.86
CA SER A 447 9.40 29.54 -39.47
C SER A 447 8.96 30.94 -39.02
N PRO A 448 9.89 31.91 -38.99
CA PRO A 448 9.53 33.32 -38.80
C PRO A 448 8.65 33.84 -39.92
N THR A 449 7.82 34.85 -39.62
CA THR A 449 6.85 35.41 -40.57
C THR A 449 7.39 36.60 -41.35
N LEU A 450 8.29 37.39 -40.73
CA LEU A 450 8.82 38.64 -41.28
C LEU A 450 10.25 38.50 -41.82
N GLY A 451 10.89 37.36 -41.60
CA GLY A 451 12.25 37.06 -42.06
C GLY A 451 12.44 35.62 -42.52
N THR A 452 13.70 35.24 -42.63
CA THR A 452 14.14 33.87 -42.93
C THR A 452 15.29 33.48 -42.02
N ILE A 453 15.32 32.21 -41.61
CA ILE A 453 16.47 31.62 -40.93
C ILE A 453 17.42 31.05 -41.98
N GLU A 454 18.68 31.46 -41.91
CA GLU A 454 19.78 30.99 -42.70
C GLU A 454 20.83 30.32 -41.80
N GLY A 455 21.55 29.36 -42.36
CA GLY A 455 22.58 28.63 -41.66
C GLY A 455 22.98 27.41 -42.47
N ASP A 456 24.05 26.75 -42.03
CA ASP A 456 24.44 25.47 -42.60
C ASP A 456 23.39 24.42 -42.21
N ARG A 457 22.80 23.75 -43.21
CA ARG A 457 21.63 22.89 -43.01
C ARG A 457 21.67 21.60 -43.83
N ARG A 458 21.04 20.56 -43.29
CA ARG A 458 20.78 19.28 -43.97
C ARG A 458 19.48 18.66 -43.49
N GLU A 459 19.10 17.54 -44.08
CA GLU A 459 17.93 16.75 -43.65
C GLU A 459 18.06 16.32 -42.18
N CYS A 460 17.00 16.46 -41.40
CA CYS A 460 16.97 16.02 -40.00
C CYS A 460 17.04 14.49 -39.87
N PRO A 461 17.39 13.94 -38.69
CA PRO A 461 17.45 12.49 -38.47
C PRO A 461 16.12 11.76 -38.73
N ASP A 462 15.00 12.44 -38.53
CA ASP A 462 13.63 11.95 -38.75
C ASP A 462 13.07 12.32 -40.13
N PHE A 463 13.92 12.73 -41.07
CA PHE A 463 13.52 13.09 -42.43
C PHE A 463 12.95 11.88 -43.17
N ASN A 464 11.75 12.04 -43.72
CA ASN A 464 11.09 11.05 -44.56
C ASN A 464 10.10 11.73 -45.52
N GLU A 465 9.36 10.95 -46.31
CA GLU A 465 8.43 11.50 -47.31
C GLU A 465 7.36 12.44 -46.71
N THR A 466 6.96 12.18 -45.47
CA THR A 466 5.97 12.95 -44.72
C THR A 466 6.60 14.07 -43.88
N ASN A 467 7.87 13.91 -43.49
CA ASN A 467 8.62 14.83 -42.64
C ASN A 467 9.82 15.40 -43.39
N LYS A 468 9.69 16.64 -43.88
CA LYS A 468 10.73 17.32 -44.68
C LYS A 468 11.48 18.39 -43.89
N TYR A 469 11.62 18.22 -42.58
CA TYR A 469 12.32 19.20 -41.76
C TYR A 469 13.82 19.23 -42.04
N MET A 470 14.38 20.44 -41.99
CA MET A 470 15.81 20.70 -42.14
C MET A 470 16.41 21.07 -40.78
N CYS A 471 17.54 20.46 -40.48
CA CYS A 471 18.30 20.66 -39.27
C CYS A 471 19.52 21.54 -39.55
N TYR A 472 19.83 22.41 -38.60
CA TYR A 472 20.92 23.38 -38.66
C TYR A 472 21.99 23.02 -37.63
N ARG A 473 23.18 23.60 -37.81
CA ARG A 473 24.30 23.50 -36.87
C ARG A 473 24.93 24.85 -36.58
N GLY A 474 25.47 25.00 -35.37
CA GLY A 474 26.14 26.22 -34.93
C GLY A 474 25.18 27.41 -34.81
N ASP A 475 25.73 28.61 -34.98
CA ASP A 475 24.95 29.85 -34.91
C ASP A 475 23.98 29.96 -36.08
N LEU A 476 22.76 30.38 -35.80
CA LEU A 476 21.74 30.69 -36.80
C LEU A 476 21.83 32.15 -37.22
N THR A 477 21.53 32.44 -38.49
CA THR A 477 21.44 33.82 -38.98
C THR A 477 19.99 34.14 -39.33
N TYR A 478 19.40 35.12 -38.65
CA TYR A 478 18.12 35.70 -39.05
C TYR A 478 18.34 36.82 -40.07
N ARG A 479 17.60 36.78 -41.19
CA ARG A 479 17.51 37.88 -42.15
C ARG A 479 16.09 38.42 -42.24
N PRO A 480 15.83 39.70 -41.89
CA PRO A 480 14.53 40.31 -42.11
C PRO A 480 14.26 40.47 -43.62
N ARG A 481 13.02 40.24 -44.06
CA ARG A 481 12.61 40.56 -45.44
C ARG A 481 12.51 42.06 -45.71
N ASN A 482 12.34 42.83 -44.64
CA ASN A 482 12.29 44.28 -44.67
C ASN A 482 13.02 44.86 -43.45
N THR A 483 14.17 45.49 -43.68
CA THR A 483 15.02 46.11 -42.65
C THR A 483 14.38 47.31 -41.96
N PHE A 484 13.26 47.83 -42.48
CA PHE A 484 12.46 48.91 -41.89
C PHE A 484 11.20 48.43 -41.16
N SER A 485 10.94 47.11 -41.10
CA SER A 485 9.78 46.58 -40.37
C SER A 485 9.87 46.96 -38.88
N PRO A 486 8.84 47.55 -38.26
CA PRO A 486 8.85 47.86 -36.83
C PRO A 486 8.39 46.68 -35.96
N PHE A 487 7.95 45.58 -36.55
CA PHE A 487 7.35 44.46 -35.83
C PHE A 487 8.41 43.45 -35.39
N ASN A 488 8.24 42.93 -34.17
CA ASN A 488 8.99 41.76 -33.70
C ASN A 488 8.61 40.53 -34.52
N ASP A 489 9.54 39.58 -34.59
CA ASP A 489 9.32 38.29 -35.24
C ASP A 489 9.61 37.17 -34.26
N SER A 490 9.15 35.96 -34.56
CA SER A 490 9.38 34.81 -33.70
C SER A 490 9.36 33.52 -34.50
N PHE A 491 10.08 32.53 -34.03
CA PHE A 491 10.06 31.18 -34.58
C PHE A 491 10.22 30.17 -33.45
N THR A 492 9.87 28.92 -33.69
CA THR A 492 10.10 27.84 -32.72
C THR A 492 11.09 26.82 -33.25
N TYR A 493 11.84 26.23 -32.33
CA TYR A 493 12.81 25.19 -32.65
C TYR A 493 12.80 24.07 -31.62
N VAL A 494 13.38 22.94 -31.98
CA VAL A 494 13.70 21.83 -31.06
C VAL A 494 15.16 21.43 -31.27
N VAL A 495 15.74 20.79 -30.27
CA VAL A 495 17.07 20.19 -30.35
C VAL A 495 17.02 18.68 -30.28
N TYR A 496 17.99 18.00 -30.89
CA TYR A 496 18.18 16.55 -30.80
C TYR A 496 19.28 16.20 -29.80
N ASP A 497 19.03 15.13 -29.03
CA ASP A 497 20.05 14.47 -28.22
C ASP A 497 20.85 13.44 -29.03
N THR A 498 21.79 12.76 -28.36
CA THR A 498 22.59 11.68 -28.92
C THR A 498 21.83 10.41 -29.27
N ASP A 499 20.60 10.27 -28.81
CA ASP A 499 19.71 9.14 -29.06
C ASP A 499 18.63 9.49 -30.10
N LEU A 500 18.77 10.67 -30.72
CA LEU A 500 17.91 11.23 -31.77
C LEU A 500 16.49 11.56 -31.32
N ALA A 501 16.23 11.69 -30.03
CA ALA A 501 14.97 12.21 -29.53
C ALA A 501 14.98 13.74 -29.51
N THR A 502 13.80 14.34 -29.67
CA THR A 502 13.64 15.79 -29.73
C THR A 502 13.18 16.38 -28.41
N SER A 503 13.68 17.57 -28.08
CA SER A 503 13.15 18.40 -27.00
C SER A 503 11.69 18.82 -27.25
N ALA A 504 11.04 19.32 -26.19
CA ALA A 504 9.89 20.22 -26.39
C ALA A 504 10.30 21.47 -27.18
N ALA A 505 9.34 22.07 -27.88
CA ALA A 505 9.59 23.26 -28.70
C ALA A 505 9.86 24.49 -27.84
N ALA A 506 10.97 25.17 -28.11
CA ALA A 506 11.31 26.46 -27.53
C ALA A 506 11.04 27.59 -28.53
N SER A 507 10.78 28.80 -28.01
CA SER A 507 10.53 29.99 -28.81
C SER A 507 11.75 30.90 -28.85
N VAL A 508 12.06 31.40 -30.04
CA VAL A 508 13.01 32.51 -30.23
C VAL A 508 12.22 33.77 -30.54
N THR A 509 12.41 34.81 -29.74
CA THR A 509 11.84 36.14 -29.99
C THR A 509 12.90 37.08 -30.54
N ILE A 510 12.60 37.71 -31.68
CA ILE A 510 13.47 38.70 -32.31
C ILE A 510 12.84 40.08 -32.09
N ILE A 511 13.47 40.88 -31.24
CA ILE A 511 13.04 42.25 -30.96
C ILE A 511 13.61 43.17 -32.02
N ASN A 512 12.73 43.87 -32.76
CA ASN A 512 13.16 44.75 -33.83
C ASN A 512 13.40 46.18 -33.32
N GLY A 513 14.64 46.66 -33.47
CA GLY A 513 15.06 47.98 -33.03
C GLY A 513 14.37 49.14 -33.77
N ALA A 514 13.82 48.93 -34.97
CA ALA A 514 13.02 49.96 -35.66
C ALA A 514 11.69 50.22 -34.93
N GLY A 515 11.07 49.19 -34.34
CA GLY A 515 9.88 49.32 -33.50
C GLY A 515 10.14 49.97 -32.16
N GLN A 516 11.30 49.72 -31.57
CA GLN A 516 11.74 50.39 -30.33
C GLN A 516 12.03 51.87 -30.58
N LYS A 517 12.75 52.22 -31.65
CA LYS A 517 12.94 53.62 -32.08
C LYS A 517 11.62 54.33 -32.36
N ALA A 518 10.62 53.65 -32.93
CA ALA A 518 9.29 54.21 -33.16
C ALA A 518 8.50 54.45 -31.85
N LYS A 519 8.68 53.62 -30.83
CA LYS A 519 8.12 53.84 -29.48
C LYS A 519 8.85 54.98 -28.75
N ASP A 520 10.17 55.04 -28.83
CA ASP A 520 10.96 56.10 -28.18
C ASP A 520 10.80 57.47 -28.86
N SER A 521 10.50 57.50 -30.16
CA SER A 521 10.16 58.73 -30.89
C SER A 521 8.70 59.18 -30.74
N SER A 522 7.87 58.45 -29.98
CA SER A 522 6.47 58.80 -29.70
C SER A 522 6.28 59.86 -28.60
N SER A 523 7.28 60.75 -28.42
CA SER A 523 7.10 62.06 -27.79
C SER A 523 6.61 63.09 -28.83
N SER A 524 5.38 62.95 -29.33
CA SER A 524 4.74 64.01 -30.13
C SER A 524 3.22 63.92 -30.11
N GLY A 525 2.60 64.96 -29.54
CA GLY A 525 1.24 65.38 -29.88
C GLY A 525 0.11 64.95 -28.96
N SER A 526 0.13 65.31 -27.66
CA SER A 526 -1.13 65.35 -26.92
C SER A 526 -2.06 66.38 -27.59
N LEU A 527 -3.22 65.97 -28.08
CA LEU A 527 -4.33 66.90 -28.31
C LEU A 527 -4.76 67.43 -26.94
N GLY A 528 -4.11 68.52 -26.51
CA GLY A 528 -4.40 69.17 -25.25
C GLY A 528 -5.85 69.66 -25.21
N ILE A 529 -6.48 69.57 -24.05
CA ILE A 529 -7.89 69.91 -23.78
C ILE A 529 -8.31 71.30 -24.34
N PHE A 530 -7.36 72.19 -24.59
CA PHE A 530 -7.55 73.49 -25.23
C PHE A 530 -8.03 73.41 -26.70
N SER A 531 -7.70 72.36 -27.46
CA SER A 531 -8.23 72.17 -28.82
C SER A 531 -9.70 71.76 -28.84
N VAL A 532 -10.19 71.12 -27.76
CA VAL A 532 -11.61 70.79 -27.57
C VAL A 532 -12.41 72.02 -27.12
N ILE A 533 -11.80 72.90 -26.31
CA ILE A 533 -12.43 74.16 -25.87
C ILE A 533 -12.58 75.15 -27.04
N THR A 534 -11.59 75.23 -27.95
CA THR A 534 -11.70 76.08 -29.14
C THR A 534 -12.76 75.59 -30.13
N LEU A 535 -12.92 74.28 -30.32
CA LEU A 535 -14.03 73.73 -31.11
C LEU A 535 -15.40 73.98 -30.47
N SER A 536 -15.49 73.92 -29.14
CA SER A 536 -16.72 74.18 -28.39
C SER A 536 -17.14 75.65 -28.45
N ALA A 537 -16.18 76.58 -28.42
CA ALA A 537 -16.43 78.02 -28.60
C ALA A 537 -16.94 78.35 -30.02
N LEU A 538 -16.43 77.68 -31.05
CA LEU A 538 -16.90 77.83 -32.44
C LEU A 538 -18.33 77.27 -32.65
N LEU A 539 -18.70 76.19 -31.95
CA LEU A 539 -20.07 75.64 -31.95
C LEU A 539 -21.08 76.57 -31.24
N LEU A 540 -20.68 77.23 -30.14
CA LEU A 540 -21.52 78.21 -29.45
C LEU A 540 -21.66 79.52 -30.24
N LEU A 541 -20.61 79.98 -30.93
CA LEU A 541 -20.68 81.14 -31.83
C LEU A 541 -21.56 80.88 -33.06
N ARG A 542 -21.66 79.63 -33.53
CA ARG A 542 -22.55 79.25 -34.64
C ARG A 542 -24.02 79.14 -34.22
N ARG A 543 -24.31 78.82 -32.95
CA ARG A 543 -25.69 78.81 -32.41
C ARG A 543 -26.26 80.19 -32.08
N ARG A 544 -25.42 81.22 -31.93
CA ARG A 544 -25.87 82.60 -31.64
C ARG A 544 -26.31 83.41 -32.86
N LYS A 545 -26.18 82.88 -34.09
CA LYS A 545 -26.60 83.58 -35.33
C LYS A 545 -28.01 83.20 -35.83
N ASN A 546 -28.73 82.30 -35.16
CA ASN A 546 -30.08 81.86 -35.55
C ASN A 546 -31.13 82.09 -34.43
N HIS A 547 -31.16 83.29 -33.82
CA HIS A 547 -32.35 83.78 -33.10
C HIS A 547 -32.38 85.33 -33.13
N PHE A 548 -33.02 85.86 -34.17
CA PHE A 548 -33.68 87.16 -34.16
C PHE A 548 -35.05 86.93 -34.82
N VAL A 549 -36.06 86.65 -33.99
CA VAL A 549 -37.47 87.13 -33.97
C VAL A 549 -38.01 86.72 -32.61
#